data_AF-A0A6A4NT48-F1
#
_entry.id   AF-A0A6A4NT48-F1
#
_cell.length_a   1.000
_cell.length_b   1.000
_cell.length_c   1.000
_cell.angle_alpha   90.00
_cell.angle_beta   90.00
_cell.angle_gamma   90.00
#
_symmetry.space_group_name_H-M   'P 1'
#
loop_
_entity.id
_entity.type
_entity.pdbx_description
1 polymer ?
#
loop_
_entity_poly.entity_id
_entity_poly.type
_entity_poly.pdbx_seq_one_letter_code
_entity_poly.pdbx_strand_id
1 'polypeptide(L)'
;MVTQGNHEFEKIPVVHNEPSTTYNARWKMSYEESRSDSNLYCSLNVTGVQIIMLGSYTDFYSESNQYKWLEGDLKKVNRKNTPCLVGMVHAPWYNSNTAHQGEKESVNMKVGMEDLLYQARVDVIFVGHVHVYERFVSTFHFPLTFLWFYSL
;
A
#
# COMPACT_ATOMS: atom_id res chain seq x y z
N MET A 1 6.90 5.08 11.70
CA MET A 1 5.74 4.86 10.81
C MET A 1 5.55 3.36 10.68
N VAL A 2 4.33 2.87 10.78
CA VAL A 2 4.01 1.44 10.66
C VAL A 2 2.85 1.32 9.68
N THR A 3 2.90 0.31 8.82
CA THR A 3 1.75 -0.07 7.99
C THR A 3 1.19 -1.37 8.52
N GLN A 4 -0.12 -1.55 8.41
CA GLN A 4 -0.78 -2.78 8.84
C GLN A 4 -0.57 -3.89 7.81
N GLY A 5 -0.27 -5.10 8.27
CA GLY A 5 -0.23 -6.31 7.47
C GLY A 5 -1.36 -7.29 7.84
N ASN A 6 -1.33 -8.48 7.23
CA ASN A 6 -2.31 -9.54 7.52
C ASN A 6 -2.28 -9.97 8.98
N HIS A 7 -1.10 -9.93 9.61
CA HIS A 7 -0.93 -10.29 11.01
C HIS A 7 -1.56 -9.27 11.97
N GLU A 8 -1.76 -8.03 11.52
CA GLU A 8 -2.48 -7.00 12.25
C GLU A 8 -3.99 -7.00 11.93
N PHE A 9 -4.49 -7.91 11.08
CA PHE A 9 -5.94 -8.03 10.88
C PHE A 9 -6.65 -8.57 12.11
N GLU A 10 -6.00 -9.49 12.86
CA GLU A 10 -6.38 -9.96 14.21
C GLU A 10 -7.81 -10.52 14.38
N LYS A 11 -8.60 -10.64 13.32
CA LYS A 11 -10.00 -11.07 13.40
C LYS A 11 -10.13 -12.57 13.66
N ILE A 12 -10.68 -12.93 14.81
CA ILE A 12 -10.98 -14.31 15.20
C ILE A 12 -12.50 -14.46 15.27
N PRO A 13 -13.12 -15.28 14.40
CA PRO A 13 -14.56 -15.50 14.43
C PRO A 13 -15.04 -15.84 15.85
N VAL A 14 -16.12 -15.18 16.30
CA VAL A 14 -16.77 -15.37 17.61
C VAL A 14 -16.01 -14.74 18.79
N VAL A 15 -14.67 -14.72 18.80
CA VAL A 15 -13.86 -14.23 19.93
C VAL A 15 -13.47 -12.77 19.78
N HIS A 16 -13.14 -12.34 18.56
CA HIS A 16 -12.67 -11.00 18.25
C HIS A 16 -13.06 -10.62 16.81
N ASN A 17 -14.24 -10.00 16.66
CA ASN A 17 -14.81 -9.77 15.33
C ASN A 17 -14.38 -8.44 14.68
N GLU A 18 -13.82 -7.52 15.47
CA GLU A 18 -13.30 -6.23 15.00
C GLU A 18 -11.85 -6.41 14.54
N PRO A 19 -11.49 -6.05 13.30
CA PRO A 19 -10.12 -6.19 12.84
C PRO A 19 -9.21 -5.09 13.39
N SER A 20 -7.91 -5.38 13.49
CA SER A 20 -6.85 -4.39 13.73
C SER A 20 -6.99 -3.56 15.01
N THR A 21 -7.62 -4.12 16.04
CA THR A 21 -7.82 -3.39 17.31
C THR A 21 -6.51 -3.10 18.02
N THR A 22 -5.54 -4.03 18.03
CA THR A 22 -4.24 -3.80 18.65
C THR A 22 -3.46 -2.75 17.87
N TYR A 23 -3.46 -2.86 16.53
CA TYR A 23 -2.85 -1.88 15.63
C TYR A 23 -3.37 -0.46 15.90
N ASN A 24 -4.69 -0.30 15.97
CA ASN A 24 -5.30 1.00 16.24
C ASN A 24 -5.04 1.51 17.67
N ALA A 25 -4.88 0.60 18.64
CA ALA A 25 -4.64 0.98 20.03
C ALA A 25 -3.20 1.44 20.32
N ARG A 26 -2.18 0.86 19.65
CA ARG A 26 -0.78 1.15 20.00
C ARG A 26 -0.03 2.03 18.99
N TRP A 27 -0.49 2.09 17.75
CA TRP A 27 0.18 2.84 16.69
C TRP A 27 -0.68 4.03 16.26
N LYS A 28 -0.21 5.23 16.59
CA LYS A 28 -0.83 6.48 16.13
C LYS A 28 -0.19 6.90 14.82
N MET A 29 -0.98 6.89 13.76
CA MET A 29 -0.58 7.33 12.42
C MET A 29 -1.18 8.70 12.09
N SER A 30 -0.61 9.39 11.11
CA SER A 30 -1.01 10.75 10.71
C SER A 30 -2.27 10.78 9.82
N TYR A 31 -3.29 9.99 10.16
CA TYR A 31 -4.49 9.89 9.35
C TYR A 31 -5.32 11.18 9.39
N GLU A 32 -5.42 11.83 10.55
CA GLU A 32 -6.15 13.11 10.70
C GLU A 32 -5.46 14.23 9.91
N GLU A 33 -4.13 14.36 10.01
CA GLU A 33 -3.37 15.39 9.30
C GLU A 33 -3.40 15.20 7.78
N SER A 34 -3.45 13.94 7.32
CA SER A 34 -3.61 13.59 5.91
C SER A 34 -5.06 13.60 5.42
N ARG A 35 -6.02 13.89 6.32
CA ARG A 35 -7.47 13.89 6.05
C ARG A 35 -8.00 12.54 5.59
N SER A 36 -7.37 11.46 6.05
CA SER A 36 -7.91 10.12 6.02
C SER A 36 -8.92 9.96 7.16
N ASP A 37 -9.92 9.09 6.97
CA ASP A 37 -10.89 8.68 7.98
C ASP A 37 -10.46 7.43 8.75
N SER A 38 -9.26 6.89 8.48
CA SER A 38 -8.80 5.64 9.08
C SER A 38 -7.29 5.64 9.36
N ASN A 39 -6.91 5.10 10.52
CA ASN A 39 -5.51 4.90 10.92
C ASN A 39 -4.77 3.84 10.05
N LEU A 40 -5.50 3.11 9.18
CA LEU A 40 -4.96 2.05 8.33
C LEU A 40 -4.34 2.57 7.02
N TYR A 41 -4.67 3.80 6.61
CA TYR A 41 -4.09 4.45 5.43
C TYR A 41 -3.96 5.94 5.68
N CYS A 42 -2.79 6.49 5.40
CA CYS A 42 -2.49 7.89 5.64
C CYS A 42 -1.27 8.31 4.84
N SER A 43 -0.99 9.61 4.88
CA SER A 43 0.21 10.17 4.27
C SER A 43 0.91 11.15 5.21
N LEU A 44 2.17 11.44 4.93
CA LEU A 44 2.94 12.45 5.64
C LEU A 44 4.10 12.94 4.79
N ASN A 45 4.55 14.15 5.13
CA ASN A 45 5.70 14.79 4.52
C ASN A 45 6.88 14.84 5.48
N VAL A 46 8.02 14.32 5.04
CA VAL A 46 9.26 14.30 5.82
C VAL A 46 10.39 14.76 4.91
N THR A 47 10.95 15.96 5.18
CA THR A 47 12.16 16.48 4.51
C THR A 47 12.20 16.29 2.98
N GLY A 48 11.15 16.75 2.29
CA GLY A 48 11.08 16.66 0.82
C GLY A 48 10.62 15.31 0.26
N VAL A 49 10.22 14.37 1.12
CA VAL A 49 9.61 13.10 0.74
C VAL A 49 8.15 13.09 1.18
N GLN A 50 7.25 12.86 0.24
CA GLN A 50 5.86 12.53 0.53
C GLN A 50 5.75 11.01 0.61
N ILE A 51 5.30 10.50 1.75
CA ILE A 51 5.12 9.07 2.00
C ILE A 51 3.62 8.81 2.06
N ILE A 52 3.17 7.81 1.31
CA ILE A 52 1.78 7.33 1.26
C ILE A 52 1.76 5.90 1.75
N MET A 53 1.02 5.63 2.81
CA MET A 53 0.80 4.29 3.35
C MET A 53 -0.63 3.85 3.02
N LEU A 54 -0.77 2.73 2.33
CA LEU A 54 -2.06 2.13 1.98
C LEU A 54 -2.29 0.84 2.78
N GLY A 55 -3.53 0.62 3.15
CA GLY A 55 -3.98 -0.57 3.86
C GLY A 55 -4.42 -1.65 2.88
N SER A 56 -3.58 -2.70 2.73
CA SER A 56 -3.90 -3.87 1.91
C SER A 56 -5.08 -4.72 2.42
N TYR A 57 -5.42 -4.64 3.71
CA TYR A 57 -6.46 -5.46 4.36
C TYR A 57 -7.68 -4.65 4.81
N THR A 58 -7.93 -3.52 4.14
CA THR A 58 -9.17 -2.74 4.21
C THR A 58 -9.68 -2.53 2.78
N ASP A 59 -10.91 -2.04 2.60
CA ASP A 59 -11.47 -1.83 1.27
C ASP A 59 -10.60 -0.87 0.42
N PHE A 60 -10.29 -1.29 -0.80
CA PHE A 60 -9.43 -0.58 -1.75
C PHE A 60 -10.04 -0.44 -3.14
N TYR A 61 -11.28 -0.89 -3.35
CA TYR A 61 -12.00 -0.70 -4.61
C TYR A 61 -12.32 0.78 -4.84
N SER A 62 -12.64 1.16 -6.07
CA SER A 62 -12.90 2.56 -6.47
C SER A 62 -13.95 3.28 -5.62
N GLU A 63 -14.91 2.53 -5.05
CA GLU A 63 -15.95 3.08 -4.19
C GLU A 63 -15.54 3.27 -2.73
N SER A 64 -14.42 2.68 -2.31
CA SER A 64 -13.94 2.72 -0.94
C SER A 64 -13.48 4.11 -0.52
N ASN A 65 -13.56 4.37 0.80
CA ASN A 65 -13.03 5.60 1.38
C ASN A 65 -11.52 5.74 1.14
N GLN A 66 -10.77 4.64 1.26
CA GLN A 66 -9.33 4.62 0.99
C GLN A 66 -9.00 5.06 -0.45
N TYR A 67 -9.71 4.54 -1.46
CA TYR A 67 -9.47 4.91 -2.85
C TYR A 67 -9.76 6.40 -3.09
N LYS A 68 -10.92 6.87 -2.62
CA LYS A 68 -11.34 8.27 -2.76
C LYS A 68 -10.38 9.21 -2.03
N TRP A 69 -9.93 8.81 -0.84
CA TRP A 69 -8.90 9.52 -0.09
C TRP A 69 -7.58 9.59 -0.87
N LEU A 70 -7.08 8.46 -1.39
CA LEU A 70 -5.83 8.39 -2.15
C LEU A 70 -5.88 9.30 -3.37
N GLU A 71 -6.96 9.25 -4.15
CA GLU A 71 -7.14 10.12 -5.31
C GLU A 71 -7.09 11.61 -4.91
N GLY A 72 -7.76 11.96 -3.81
CA GLY A 72 -7.72 13.32 -3.26
C GLY A 72 -6.33 13.71 -2.73
N ASP A 73 -5.62 12.79 -2.09
CA ASP A 73 -4.29 13.04 -1.51
C ASP A 73 -3.23 13.26 -2.58
N LEU A 74 -3.23 12.45 -3.63
CA LEU A 74 -2.32 12.60 -4.76
C LEU A 74 -2.50 13.94 -5.48
N LYS A 75 -3.74 14.45 -5.58
CA LYS A 75 -4.01 15.79 -6.14
C LYS A 75 -3.40 16.94 -5.33
N LYS A 76 -3.09 16.72 -4.05
CA LYS A 76 -2.45 17.72 -3.17
C LYS A 76 -0.93 17.73 -3.31
N VAL A 77 -0.32 16.71 -3.91
CA VAL A 77 1.13 16.56 -3.98
C VAL A 77 1.75 17.69 -4.81
N ASN A 78 2.66 18.45 -4.19
CA ASN A 78 3.47 19.46 -4.87
C ASN A 78 4.92 18.99 -4.97
N ARG A 79 5.31 18.50 -6.15
CA ARG A 79 6.65 17.97 -6.41
C ARG A 79 7.79 18.99 -6.28
N LYS A 80 7.51 20.31 -6.21
CA LYS A 80 8.54 21.30 -5.86
C LYS A 80 8.89 21.25 -4.37
N ASN A 81 7.92 20.95 -3.51
CA ASN A 81 8.10 20.86 -2.07
C ASN A 81 8.53 19.45 -1.67
N THR A 82 7.94 18.43 -2.29
CA THR A 82 8.21 17.01 -2.05
C THR A 82 8.62 16.33 -3.35
N PRO A 83 9.87 16.52 -3.81
CA PRO A 83 10.34 15.96 -5.07
C PRO A 83 10.30 14.43 -5.13
N CYS A 84 10.36 13.76 -3.98
CA CYS A 84 10.25 12.30 -3.87
C CYS A 84 8.87 11.89 -3.34
N LEU A 85 8.23 10.93 -4.00
CA LEU A 85 6.95 10.34 -3.63
C LEU A 85 7.12 8.82 -3.46
N VAL A 86 6.85 8.34 -2.25
CA VAL A 86 7.05 6.95 -1.84
C VAL A 86 5.71 6.32 -1.47
N GLY A 87 5.43 5.14 -2.02
CA GLY A 87 4.32 4.29 -1.60
C GLY A 87 4.76 3.21 -0.63
N MET A 88 3.88 2.82 0.29
CA MET A 88 4.04 1.67 1.17
C MET A 88 2.75 0.85 1.14
N VAL A 89 2.85 -0.43 0.80
CA VAL A 89 1.75 -1.40 0.83
C VAL A 89 2.24 -2.69 1.47
N HIS A 90 1.39 -3.49 2.10
CA HIS A 90 1.85 -4.76 2.68
C HIS A 90 1.86 -5.87 1.64
N ALA A 91 0.73 -6.10 0.97
CA ALA A 91 0.58 -7.15 -0.04
C ALA A 91 1.23 -6.73 -1.38
N PRO A 92 2.16 -7.53 -1.95
CA PRO A 92 2.97 -7.12 -3.09
C PRO A 92 2.23 -7.24 -4.42
N TRP A 93 2.22 -6.18 -5.21
CA TRP A 93 1.61 -6.14 -6.54
C TRP A 93 2.46 -6.82 -7.62
N TYR A 94 3.77 -6.86 -7.38
CA TYR A 94 4.75 -7.59 -8.17
C TYR A 94 5.50 -8.55 -7.25
N ASN A 95 5.45 -9.84 -7.57
CA ASN A 95 6.04 -10.91 -6.78
C ASN A 95 6.34 -12.13 -7.69
N SER A 96 7.61 -12.51 -7.80
CA SER A 96 8.02 -13.70 -8.56
C SER A 96 8.08 -15.00 -7.72
N ASN A 97 7.84 -14.93 -6.42
CA ASN A 97 7.83 -16.10 -5.54
C ASN A 97 6.49 -16.82 -5.58
N THR A 98 6.51 -18.14 -5.38
CA THR A 98 5.29 -18.94 -5.24
C THR A 98 4.46 -18.56 -4.01
N ALA A 99 5.11 -18.13 -2.93
CA ALA A 99 4.43 -17.65 -1.73
C ALA A 99 3.66 -16.34 -2.03
N HIS A 100 2.40 -16.29 -1.59
CA HIS A 100 1.53 -15.11 -1.73
C HIS A 100 1.24 -14.66 -3.17
N GLN A 101 1.45 -15.54 -4.15
CA GLN A 101 1.01 -15.32 -5.54
C GLN A 101 -0.51 -15.43 -5.65
N GLY A 102 -1.12 -14.52 -6.42
CA GLY A 102 -2.55 -14.57 -6.73
C GLY A 102 -3.49 -14.18 -5.58
N GLU A 103 -2.96 -13.71 -4.45
CA GLU A 103 -3.79 -13.22 -3.34
C GLU A 103 -4.65 -12.03 -3.77
N LYS A 104 -5.87 -11.96 -3.25
CA LYS A 104 -6.86 -10.91 -3.56
C LYS A 104 -6.28 -9.53 -3.32
N GLU A 105 -5.61 -9.34 -2.18
CA GLU A 105 -5.05 -8.08 -1.73
C GLU A 105 -3.88 -7.64 -2.62
N SER A 106 -3.16 -8.58 -3.22
CA SER A 106 -2.10 -8.29 -4.20
C SER A 106 -2.68 -7.97 -5.58
N VAL A 107 -3.56 -8.83 -6.10
CA VAL A 107 -4.08 -8.74 -7.48
C VAL A 107 -5.09 -7.62 -7.62
N ASN A 108 -6.11 -7.56 -6.74
CA ASN A 108 -7.21 -6.63 -6.91
C ASN A 108 -6.84 -5.22 -6.47
N MET A 109 -5.97 -5.07 -5.46
CA MET A 109 -5.49 -3.74 -5.06
C MET A 109 -4.61 -3.12 -6.15
N LYS A 110 -3.75 -3.92 -6.80
CA LYS A 110 -3.00 -3.49 -7.99
C LYS A 110 -3.95 -2.98 -9.07
N VAL A 111 -4.95 -3.78 -9.45
CA VAL A 111 -5.97 -3.39 -10.45
C VAL A 111 -6.70 -2.10 -10.05
N GLY A 112 -6.99 -1.93 -8.76
CA GLY A 112 -7.66 -0.73 -8.26
C GLY A 112 -6.78 0.51 -8.26
N MET A 113 -5.52 0.42 -7.81
CA MET A 113 -4.76 1.59 -7.38
C MET A 113 -3.46 1.85 -8.16
N GLU A 114 -2.97 0.90 -8.97
CA GLU A 114 -1.72 1.06 -9.72
C GLU A 114 -1.76 2.27 -10.65
N ASP A 115 -2.87 2.47 -11.35
CA ASP A 115 -3.08 3.63 -12.24
C ASP A 115 -2.97 4.97 -11.50
N LEU A 116 -3.54 5.08 -10.30
CA LEU A 116 -3.46 6.31 -9.50
C LEU A 116 -2.01 6.66 -9.14
N LEU A 117 -1.26 5.66 -8.67
CA LEU A 117 0.14 5.83 -8.28
C LEU A 117 1.03 6.12 -9.50
N TYR A 118 0.76 5.47 -10.64
CA TYR A 118 1.47 5.70 -11.89
C TYR A 118 1.24 7.13 -12.41
N GLN A 119 -0.02 7.59 -12.45
CA GLN A 119 -0.37 8.95 -12.88
C GLN A 119 0.28 10.02 -12.00
N ALA A 120 0.39 9.77 -10.69
CA ALA A 120 1.08 10.64 -9.75
C ALA A 120 2.63 10.56 -9.82
N ARG A 121 3.16 9.68 -10.68
CA ARG A 121 4.60 9.42 -10.84
C ARG A 121 5.27 9.06 -9.52
N VAL A 122 4.69 8.13 -8.77
CA VAL A 122 5.35 7.56 -7.57
C VAL A 122 6.71 7.00 -7.96
N ASP A 123 7.75 7.35 -7.18
CA ASP A 123 9.13 7.02 -7.52
C ASP A 123 9.52 5.60 -7.09
N VAL A 124 9.00 5.15 -5.94
CA VAL A 124 9.25 3.81 -5.39
C VAL A 124 8.09 3.37 -4.51
N ILE A 125 7.79 2.06 -4.53
CA ILE A 125 6.84 1.42 -3.63
C ILE A 125 7.61 0.37 -2.83
N PHE A 126 7.54 0.47 -1.50
CA PHE A 126 8.05 -0.56 -0.60
C PHE A 126 6.93 -1.52 -0.20
N VAL A 127 7.24 -2.81 -0.25
CA VAL A 127 6.30 -3.89 0.04
C VAL A 127 6.88 -4.88 1.04
N GLY A 128 6.01 -5.55 1.78
CA GLY A 128 6.36 -6.59 2.74
C GLY A 128 5.77 -7.94 2.34
N HIS A 129 5.23 -8.63 3.33
CA HIS A 129 4.46 -9.88 3.23
C HIS A 129 5.25 -11.12 2.78
N VAL A 130 5.91 -11.08 1.64
CA VAL A 130 6.77 -12.19 1.19
C VAL A 130 8.09 -12.10 1.93
N HIS A 131 8.48 -13.17 2.61
CA HIS A 131 9.68 -13.21 3.47
C HIS A 131 11.00 -13.39 2.69
N VAL A 132 11.19 -12.60 1.63
CA VAL A 132 12.41 -12.55 0.81
C VAL A 132 12.64 -11.13 0.32
N TYR A 133 13.80 -10.88 -0.28
CA TYR A 133 14.10 -9.61 -0.96
C TYR A 133 13.94 -9.76 -2.47
N GLU A 134 13.13 -8.90 -3.08
CA GLU A 134 13.03 -8.72 -4.53
C GLU A 134 13.13 -7.24 -4.89
N ARG A 135 13.65 -6.95 -6.09
CA ARG A 135 13.65 -5.59 -6.65
C ARG A 135 13.35 -5.67 -8.13
N PHE A 136 12.28 -4.98 -8.52
CA PHE A 136 11.87 -4.88 -9.91
C PHE A 136 12.49 -3.64 -10.58
N VAL A 137 12.65 -3.71 -11.89
CA VAL A 137 12.82 -2.50 -12.72
C VAL A 137 11.51 -1.70 -12.72
N SER A 138 11.54 -0.47 -13.23
CA SER A 138 10.33 0.34 -13.39
C SER A 138 9.30 -0.42 -14.23
N THR A 139 8.18 -0.77 -13.61
CA THR A 139 7.18 -1.69 -14.17
C THR A 139 5.78 -1.11 -13.95
N PHE A 140 4.91 -1.21 -14.95
CA PHE A 140 3.52 -0.76 -14.91
C PHE A 140 2.66 -1.67 -15.78
N HIS A 141 1.49 -2.11 -15.29
CA HIS A 141 0.57 -3.02 -15.97
C HIS A 141 1.21 -4.30 -16.52
N PHE A 142 2.25 -4.81 -15.84
CA PHE A 142 2.95 -6.00 -16.32
C PHE A 142 2.23 -7.28 -15.85
N PRO A 143 1.88 -8.21 -16.76
CA PRO A 143 1.32 -9.50 -16.40
C PRO A 143 2.44 -10.45 -15.97
N LEU A 144 2.40 -10.93 -14.72
CA LEU A 144 3.40 -11.86 -14.16
C LEU A 144 3.36 -13.28 -14.77
N THR A 145 2.56 -13.52 -15.83
CA THR A 145 2.42 -14.85 -16.45
C THR A 145 3.63 -15.28 -17.29
N PHE A 146 4.57 -14.38 -17.57
CA PHE A 146 5.82 -14.71 -18.22
C PHE A 146 6.92 -13.83 -17.68
N LEU A 147 7.88 -14.40 -16.94
CA LEU A 147 9.25 -13.90 -16.90
C LEU A 147 10.19 -14.93 -16.28
N TRP A 148 11.09 -15.44 -17.12
CA TRP A 148 12.40 -15.93 -16.69
C TRP A 148 13.28 -14.71 -16.43
N PHE A 149 13.81 -14.56 -15.23
CA PHE A 149 15.01 -13.74 -15.01
C PHE A 149 16.08 -14.61 -14.34
N TYR A 150 17.29 -14.55 -14.91
CA TYR A 150 18.49 -15.10 -14.32
C TYR A 150 18.72 -14.42 -12.96
N SER A 151 18.71 -15.20 -11.88
CA SER A 151 19.31 -14.77 -10.62
C SER A 151 20.82 -14.60 -10.84
N LEU A 152 21.37 -13.49 -10.34
CA LEU A 152 22.80 -13.36 -10.09
C LEU A 152 23.18 -14.12 -8.81
#